data_AF-E4X858-F1
#
_entry.id   AF-E4X858-F1
#
_cell.length_a   1.000
_cell.length_b   1.000
_cell.length_c   1.000
_cell.angle_alpha   90.00
_cell.angle_beta   90.00
_cell.angle_gamma   90.00
#
_symmetry.space_group_name_H-M   'P 1'
#
loop_
_entity.id
_entity.type
_entity.pdbx_description
1 polymer ?
#
loop_
_entity_poly.entity_id
_entity_poly.type
_entity_poly.pdbx_seq_one_letter_code
_entity_poly.pdbx_strand_id
1 'polypeptide(L)'
;MKINSEPNQDDIPDKKLRSLSQGVLKLAGIINDLIKTANVYDDEEFQPDMGYGFSLGAEKNISAIVKFVNDSSNDAARLSKKARTSDDIEGWNGVSKRLKVLSSLLSIISSLSNADCSDYKIETDKLSQIILTTLKTLSEAGKTVKLGNKTQLYDDGVRLPLGFEPLYNQTLIPAAFPRDVPIVAPEKVYVDLVPILEEFRHLLKMFNFSSYEQFLDFTRGFSDKSPSLVARSLLFVIFIPPNRKILGKMMMANVIENSICAYLKLDLSKEFRMNRNVQFWTSTYGCSIFCNLIQDYCFNKARQRERIEFELESIGRLIDEVDRAVNNPDIQTTTVEQIYLNWIVLQASLTMEVYLTQGFGLGLYANFELEYINFYLGDVIYPSILRCLSSFQTLNQNVRKGKKIKPDTIAERLQLYEFQSHLSRATFFSIRGFLKKNRLETPQIISDSVGDKQNTRYTHRFAALMHVRIPTFISWGDYRRISGDLDRRVSNDLAEASKIFESVKNQVNSLGLQGPFFDHLKTLATANMITTKLLSTMDIKKKLIFEKNDDLSIYPTFKLV
;
A
#
# COMPACT_ATOMS: atom_id res chain seq x y z
N MET A 1 19.43 21.85 -42.07
CA MET A 1 19.33 20.44 -42.50
C MET A 1 18.10 19.86 -41.80
N LYS A 2 17.01 19.60 -42.54
CA LYS A 2 15.75 19.12 -41.97
C LYS A 2 15.90 17.63 -41.62
N ILE A 3 15.96 17.30 -40.34
CA ILE A 3 15.75 15.94 -39.84
C ILE A 3 14.26 15.84 -39.48
N ASN A 4 13.41 15.73 -40.51
CA ASN A 4 11.97 15.50 -40.38
C ASN A 4 11.60 14.17 -41.06
N SER A 5 12.24 13.09 -40.63
CA SER A 5 11.72 11.74 -40.85
C SER A 5 11.83 11.01 -39.53
N GLU A 6 10.69 10.72 -38.91
CA GLU A 6 10.65 9.74 -37.81
C GLU A 6 11.36 8.47 -38.30
N PRO A 7 12.32 7.90 -37.54
CA PRO A 7 12.89 6.62 -37.90
C PRO A 7 11.76 5.58 -37.91
N ASN A 8 11.36 5.15 -39.11
CA ASN A 8 10.25 4.22 -39.27
C ASN A 8 10.71 2.82 -38.83
N GLN A 9 9.98 2.19 -37.90
CA GLN A 9 10.33 0.87 -37.38
C GLN A 9 10.35 -0.22 -38.45
N ASP A 10 9.70 0.03 -39.59
CA ASP A 10 9.68 -0.89 -40.72
C ASP A 10 11.01 -0.91 -41.51
N ASP A 11 11.91 0.07 -41.29
CA ASP A 11 13.23 0.19 -41.93
C ASP A 11 14.31 -0.73 -41.32
N ILE A 12 14.01 -1.43 -40.22
CA ILE A 12 14.94 -2.41 -39.61
C ILE A 12 14.97 -3.69 -40.47
N PRO A 13 16.10 -4.03 -41.13
CA PRO A 13 16.15 -5.13 -42.09
C PRO A 13 16.10 -6.50 -41.42
N ASP A 14 16.70 -6.66 -40.24
CA ASP A 14 16.61 -7.91 -39.50
C ASP A 14 15.21 -8.08 -38.86
N LYS A 15 14.50 -9.11 -39.30
CA LYS A 15 13.14 -9.40 -38.83
C LYS A 15 13.05 -9.57 -37.31
N LYS A 16 14.04 -10.18 -36.65
CA LYS A 16 13.99 -10.51 -35.22
C LYS A 16 14.23 -9.26 -34.39
N LEU A 17 15.23 -8.46 -34.77
CA LEU A 17 15.49 -7.15 -34.19
C LEU A 17 14.29 -6.22 -34.36
N ARG A 18 13.69 -6.17 -35.56
CA ARG A 18 12.46 -5.42 -35.81
C ARG A 18 11.32 -5.85 -34.89
N SER A 19 11.10 -7.16 -34.74
CA SER A 19 10.07 -7.68 -33.83
C SER A 19 10.33 -7.33 -32.36
N LEU A 20 11.60 -7.37 -31.93
CA LEU A 20 12.01 -6.97 -30.58
C LEU A 20 11.72 -5.48 -30.36
N SER A 21 12.16 -4.61 -31.27
CA SER A 21 11.98 -3.16 -31.16
C SER A 21 10.49 -2.77 -31.15
N GLN A 22 9.69 -3.35 -32.05
CA GLN A 22 8.24 -3.12 -32.08
C GLN A 22 7.55 -3.62 -30.79
N GLY A 23 7.96 -4.78 -30.28
CA GLY A 23 7.41 -5.34 -29.04
C GLY A 23 7.78 -4.49 -27.81
N VAL A 24 9.01 -4.02 -27.70
CA VAL A 24 9.47 -3.14 -26.63
C VAL A 24 8.75 -1.79 -26.70
N LEU A 25 8.61 -1.19 -27.89
CA LEU A 25 7.87 0.06 -28.04
C LEU A 25 6.40 -0.11 -27.61
N LYS A 26 5.76 -1.22 -28.02
CA LYS A 26 4.38 -1.49 -27.62
C LYS A 26 4.24 -1.70 -26.12
N LEU A 27 5.20 -2.40 -25.50
CA LEU A 27 5.25 -2.59 -24.05
C LEU A 27 5.37 -1.25 -23.31
N ALA A 28 6.27 -0.37 -23.77
CA ALA A 28 6.45 0.97 -23.20
C ALA A 28 5.16 1.81 -23.33
N GLY A 29 4.49 1.77 -24.48
CA GLY A 29 3.20 2.44 -24.68
C GLY A 29 2.13 1.96 -23.71
N ILE A 30 1.98 0.63 -23.53
CA ILE A 30 1.00 0.07 -22.57
C ILE A 30 1.33 0.49 -21.14
N ILE A 31 2.61 0.48 -20.75
CA ILE A 31 3.03 0.91 -19.41
C ILE A 31 2.73 2.40 -19.21
N ASN A 32 3.01 3.25 -20.21
CA ASN A 32 2.70 4.67 -20.17
C ASN A 32 1.19 4.91 -20.01
N ASP A 33 0.37 4.21 -20.79
CA ASP A 33 -1.10 4.29 -20.69
C ASP A 33 -1.59 3.84 -19.32
N LEU A 34 -1.02 2.76 -18.77
CA LEU A 34 -1.33 2.28 -17.42
C LEU A 34 -1.00 3.30 -16.34
N ILE A 35 0.18 3.90 -16.39
CA ILE A 35 0.64 4.89 -15.40
C ILE A 35 -0.24 6.15 -15.46
N LYS A 36 -0.52 6.65 -16.68
CA LYS A 36 -1.42 7.79 -16.90
C LYS A 36 -2.83 7.51 -16.40
N THR A 37 -3.36 6.32 -16.71
CA THR A 37 -4.68 5.88 -16.25
C THR A 37 -4.72 5.75 -14.73
N ALA A 38 -3.62 5.31 -14.11
CA ALA A 38 -3.47 5.22 -12.67
C ALA A 38 -3.26 6.57 -11.96
N ASN A 39 -3.19 7.67 -12.73
CA ASN A 39 -3.03 9.03 -12.22
C ASN A 39 -1.85 9.17 -11.23
N VAL A 40 -0.75 8.45 -11.51
CA VAL A 40 0.48 8.49 -10.73
C VAL A 40 1.11 9.88 -10.85
N TYR A 41 1.81 10.33 -9.81
CA TYR A 41 2.44 11.65 -9.79
C TYR A 41 3.70 11.70 -10.65
N ASP A 42 3.62 12.50 -11.72
CA ASP A 42 4.72 12.86 -12.62
C ASP A 42 5.90 13.48 -11.85
N ASP A 43 7.11 13.20 -12.31
CA ASP A 43 8.40 13.68 -11.76
C ASP A 43 8.68 13.32 -10.29
N GLU A 44 7.79 12.55 -9.65
CA GLU A 44 7.99 11.97 -8.31
C GLU A 44 8.23 10.47 -8.39
N GLU A 45 7.32 9.73 -9.02
CA GLU A 45 7.40 8.25 -9.10
C GLU A 45 7.88 7.76 -10.46
N PHE A 46 7.68 8.57 -11.49
CA PHE A 46 8.15 8.30 -12.84
C PHE A 46 8.44 9.61 -13.54
N GLN A 47 9.33 9.55 -14.51
CA GLN A 47 9.50 10.65 -15.44
C GLN A 47 8.42 10.50 -16.52
N PRO A 48 7.50 11.48 -16.66
CA PRO A 48 6.52 11.42 -17.73
C PRO A 48 7.22 11.37 -19.07
N ASP A 49 6.51 10.82 -20.04
CA ASP A 49 6.94 10.70 -21.41
C ASP A 49 7.32 12.09 -21.95
N MET A 50 8.60 12.42 -21.81
CA MET A 50 9.29 13.44 -22.57
C MET A 50 9.45 12.88 -23.98
N GLY A 51 8.35 12.45 -24.60
CA GLY A 51 8.36 11.69 -25.84
C GLY A 51 9.05 12.44 -26.97
N TYR A 52 9.52 13.68 -26.75
CA TYR A 52 10.19 14.52 -27.74
C TYR A 52 9.36 14.63 -29.03
N GLY A 53 8.04 14.43 -28.94
CA GLY A 53 7.10 14.34 -30.07
C GLY A 53 6.82 12.94 -30.63
N PHE A 54 7.47 11.88 -30.17
CA PHE A 54 7.30 10.50 -30.64
C PHE A 54 6.02 9.84 -30.10
N SER A 55 5.29 9.17 -30.99
CA SER A 55 4.13 8.34 -30.63
C SER A 55 4.59 6.95 -30.17
N LEU A 56 4.47 6.65 -28.86
CA LEU A 56 4.78 5.34 -28.30
C LEU A 56 3.73 4.28 -28.72
N GLY A 57 3.93 3.65 -29.88
CA GLY A 57 3.25 2.41 -30.25
C GLY A 57 1.74 2.51 -30.50
N ALA A 58 1.26 3.68 -30.93
CA ALA A 58 -0.15 3.97 -31.16
C ALA A 58 -0.78 3.17 -32.33
N GLU A 59 0.00 2.68 -33.30
CA GLU A 59 -0.58 2.26 -34.58
C GLU A 59 -0.91 0.76 -34.70
N LYS A 60 -0.26 -0.14 -33.94
CA LYS A 60 -0.40 -1.61 -34.14
C LYS A 60 -1.17 -2.29 -33.00
N ASN A 61 -2.18 -3.07 -33.35
CA ASN A 61 -2.97 -3.90 -32.43
C ASN A 61 -2.04 -4.84 -31.64
N ILE A 62 -2.21 -4.90 -30.31
CA ILE A 62 -1.38 -5.69 -29.40
C ILE A 62 -1.33 -7.17 -29.78
N SER A 63 -2.45 -7.75 -30.21
CA SER A 63 -2.52 -9.16 -30.63
C SER A 63 -1.66 -9.44 -31.87
N ALA A 64 -1.59 -8.50 -32.80
CA ALA A 64 -0.75 -8.60 -33.99
C ALA A 64 0.74 -8.53 -33.64
N ILE A 65 1.11 -7.62 -32.72
CA ILE A 65 2.50 -7.52 -32.22
C ILE A 65 2.90 -8.79 -31.47
N VAL A 66 2.06 -9.29 -30.56
CA VAL A 66 2.31 -10.56 -29.84
C VAL A 66 2.51 -11.71 -30.81
N LYS A 67 1.71 -11.79 -31.87
CA LYS A 67 1.86 -12.82 -32.92
C LYS A 67 3.19 -12.65 -33.67
N PHE A 68 3.53 -11.44 -34.08
CA PHE A 68 4.78 -11.16 -34.81
C PHE A 68 6.05 -11.48 -34.01
N VAL A 69 6.05 -11.16 -32.71
CA VAL A 69 7.15 -11.51 -31.80
C VAL A 69 7.23 -13.02 -31.60
N ASN A 70 6.10 -13.71 -31.42
CA ASN A 70 6.06 -15.18 -31.30
C ASN A 70 6.55 -15.88 -32.58
N ASP A 71 6.14 -15.43 -33.75
CA ASP A 71 6.59 -16.00 -35.03
C ASP A 71 8.11 -15.83 -35.19
N SER A 72 8.65 -14.68 -34.80
CA SER A 72 10.09 -14.41 -34.82
C SER A 72 10.86 -15.25 -33.80
N SER A 73 10.27 -15.52 -32.63
CA SER A 73 10.82 -16.45 -31.62
C SER A 73 10.88 -17.89 -32.14
N ASN A 74 9.83 -18.34 -32.82
CA ASN A 74 9.76 -19.67 -33.44
C ASN A 74 10.76 -19.80 -34.60
N ASP A 75 10.92 -18.76 -35.42
CA ASP A 75 11.93 -18.71 -36.48
C ASP A 75 13.35 -18.82 -35.91
N ALA A 76 13.65 -18.11 -34.82
CA ALA A 76 14.94 -18.21 -34.13
C ALA A 76 15.18 -19.63 -33.57
N ALA A 77 14.16 -20.28 -32.99
CA ALA A 77 14.25 -21.66 -32.54
C ALA A 77 14.46 -22.67 -33.69
N ARG A 78 13.94 -22.38 -34.89
CA ARG A 78 14.22 -23.20 -36.08
C ARG A 78 15.65 -23.00 -36.57
N LEU A 79 16.19 -21.78 -36.47
CA LEU A 79 17.57 -21.47 -36.83
C LEU A 79 18.57 -22.13 -35.87
N SER A 80 18.27 -22.22 -34.57
CA SER A 80 19.14 -22.94 -33.63
C SER A 80 19.27 -24.43 -33.99
N LYS A 81 18.19 -25.06 -34.49
CA LYS A 81 18.23 -26.46 -34.98
C LYS A 81 19.05 -26.64 -36.26
N LYS A 82 19.23 -25.58 -37.05
CA LYS A 82 19.99 -25.59 -38.32
C LYS A 82 21.43 -25.11 -38.16
N ALA A 83 21.76 -24.53 -37.01
CA ALA A 83 23.08 -23.99 -36.71
C ALA A 83 24.11 -25.12 -36.60
N ARG A 84 25.34 -24.82 -37.01
CA ARG A 84 26.43 -25.81 -37.10
C ARG A 84 27.42 -25.73 -35.94
N THR A 85 27.48 -24.57 -35.27
CA THR A 85 28.41 -24.34 -34.16
C THR A 85 27.64 -24.28 -32.84
N SER A 86 28.30 -24.67 -31.74
CA SER A 86 27.71 -24.59 -30.40
C SER A 86 27.29 -23.17 -30.03
N ASP A 87 28.12 -22.18 -30.39
CA ASP A 87 27.88 -20.77 -30.10
C ASP A 87 26.68 -20.21 -30.89
N ASP A 88 26.51 -20.61 -32.15
CA ASP A 88 25.34 -20.22 -32.95
C ASP A 88 24.06 -20.86 -32.39
N ILE A 89 24.13 -22.13 -31.97
CA ILE A 89 23.00 -22.82 -31.34
C ILE A 89 22.59 -22.08 -30.05
N GLU A 90 23.55 -21.77 -29.19
CA GLU A 90 23.32 -21.04 -27.93
C GLU A 90 22.79 -19.62 -28.20
N GLY A 91 23.35 -18.91 -29.18
CA GLY A 91 22.94 -17.57 -29.59
C GLY A 91 21.49 -17.52 -30.10
N TRP A 92 21.12 -18.39 -31.05
CA TRP A 92 19.75 -18.46 -31.57
C TRP A 92 18.74 -18.89 -30.51
N ASN A 93 19.11 -19.81 -29.61
CA ASN A 93 18.28 -20.18 -28.47
C ASN A 93 18.08 -18.99 -27.51
N GLY A 94 19.12 -18.19 -27.26
CA GLY A 94 19.03 -16.97 -26.48
C GLY A 94 18.09 -15.94 -27.10
N VAL A 95 18.18 -15.69 -28.41
CA VAL A 95 17.27 -14.79 -29.15
C VAL A 95 15.82 -15.29 -29.06
N SER A 96 15.60 -16.58 -29.31
CA SER A 96 14.27 -17.19 -29.23
C SER A 96 13.63 -16.99 -27.85
N LYS A 97 14.38 -17.23 -26.77
CA LYS A 97 13.90 -17.08 -25.38
C LYS A 97 13.59 -15.62 -25.01
N ARG A 98 14.43 -14.65 -25.42
CA ARG A 98 14.18 -13.22 -25.18
C ARG A 98 12.89 -12.73 -25.86
N LEU A 99 12.70 -13.10 -27.13
CA LEU A 99 11.46 -12.79 -27.85
C LEU A 99 10.26 -13.48 -27.19
N LYS A 100 10.44 -14.72 -26.70
CA LYS A 100 9.37 -15.42 -25.98
C LYS A 100 8.97 -14.69 -24.70
N VAL A 101 9.95 -14.27 -23.89
CA VAL A 101 9.72 -13.46 -22.69
C VAL A 101 8.94 -12.17 -23.02
N LEU A 102 9.36 -11.43 -24.05
CA LEU A 102 8.67 -10.21 -24.47
C LEU A 102 7.21 -10.48 -24.88
N SER A 103 6.98 -11.53 -25.68
CA SER A 103 5.62 -11.89 -26.11
C SER A 103 4.71 -12.29 -24.94
N SER A 104 5.28 -12.99 -23.94
CA SER A 104 4.57 -13.36 -22.72
C SER A 104 4.27 -12.14 -21.86
N LEU A 105 5.23 -11.22 -21.68
CA LEU A 105 5.04 -9.98 -20.91
C LEU A 105 3.92 -9.12 -21.51
N LEU A 106 3.93 -8.91 -22.82
CA LEU A 106 2.86 -8.21 -23.53
C LEU A 106 1.50 -8.88 -23.30
N SER A 107 1.44 -10.21 -23.35
CA SER A 107 0.20 -10.96 -23.12
C SER A 107 -0.27 -10.87 -21.67
N ILE A 108 0.63 -10.99 -20.69
CA ILE A 108 0.34 -10.91 -19.26
C ILE A 108 -0.22 -9.53 -18.91
N ILE A 109 0.49 -8.47 -19.29
CA ILE A 109 0.08 -7.10 -18.98
C ILE A 109 -1.23 -6.77 -19.69
N SER A 110 -1.38 -7.17 -20.97
CA SER A 110 -2.65 -7.00 -21.69
C SER A 110 -3.82 -7.71 -21.01
N SER A 111 -3.62 -8.92 -20.49
CA SER A 111 -4.68 -9.64 -19.80
C SER A 111 -5.07 -8.94 -18.50
N LEU A 112 -4.08 -8.48 -17.72
CA LEU A 112 -4.32 -7.79 -16.45
C LEU A 112 -4.91 -6.40 -16.64
N SER A 113 -4.47 -5.65 -17.65
CA SER A 113 -4.95 -4.29 -17.93
C SER A 113 -6.39 -4.23 -18.41
N ASN A 114 -6.93 -5.34 -18.93
CA ASN A 114 -8.32 -5.45 -19.38
C ASN A 114 -9.21 -6.23 -18.38
N ALA A 115 -8.73 -6.43 -17.14
CA ALA A 115 -9.46 -7.18 -16.11
C ALA A 115 -10.75 -6.50 -15.65
N ASP A 116 -10.85 -5.19 -15.84
CA ASP A 116 -12.01 -4.34 -15.55
C ASP A 116 -13.10 -4.44 -16.62
N CYS A 117 -12.80 -5.02 -17.79
CA CYS A 117 -13.78 -5.23 -18.86
C CYS A 117 -14.72 -6.39 -18.52
N SER A 118 -16.03 -6.11 -18.47
CA SER A 118 -17.06 -7.09 -18.06
C SER A 118 -17.11 -8.34 -18.96
N ASP A 119 -16.76 -8.20 -20.23
CA ASP A 119 -16.78 -9.27 -21.22
C ASP A 119 -15.49 -10.12 -21.19
N TYR A 120 -14.47 -9.67 -20.46
CA TYR A 120 -13.19 -10.35 -20.37
C TYR A 120 -13.18 -11.33 -19.18
N LYS A 121 -13.07 -12.63 -19.48
CA LYS A 121 -12.88 -13.66 -18.46
C LYS A 121 -11.39 -13.98 -18.31
N ILE A 122 -10.79 -13.48 -17.24
CA ILE A 122 -9.42 -13.85 -16.88
C ILE A 122 -9.42 -15.30 -16.37
N GLU A 123 -8.68 -16.15 -17.07
CA GLU A 123 -8.34 -17.51 -16.65
C GLU A 123 -7.11 -17.45 -15.75
N THR A 124 -7.31 -17.19 -14.45
CA THR A 124 -6.23 -16.96 -13.47
C THR A 124 -5.20 -18.09 -13.43
N ASP A 125 -5.65 -19.34 -13.50
CA ASP A 125 -4.75 -20.51 -13.48
C ASP A 125 -3.85 -20.55 -14.71
N LYS A 126 -4.43 -20.32 -15.89
CA LYS A 126 -3.68 -20.26 -17.15
C LYS A 126 -2.69 -19.10 -17.15
N LEU A 127 -3.11 -17.93 -16.69
CA LEU A 127 -2.24 -16.76 -16.59
C LEU A 127 -1.08 -17.00 -15.60
N SER A 128 -1.36 -17.65 -14.47
CA SER A 128 -0.34 -18.07 -13.50
C SER A 128 0.68 -19.04 -14.13
N GLN A 129 0.22 -20.01 -14.93
CA GLN A 129 1.11 -20.92 -15.67
C GLN A 129 1.96 -20.19 -16.72
N ILE A 130 1.40 -19.20 -17.40
CA ILE A 130 2.15 -18.34 -18.34
C ILE A 130 3.24 -17.58 -17.59
N ILE A 131 2.94 -17.00 -16.42
CA ILE A 131 3.93 -16.29 -15.60
C ILE A 131 5.06 -17.22 -15.14
N LEU A 132 4.73 -18.40 -14.60
CA LEU A 132 5.71 -19.41 -14.17
C LEU A 132 6.63 -19.85 -15.31
N THR A 133 6.05 -20.10 -16.49
CA THR A 133 6.82 -20.46 -17.68
C THR A 133 7.72 -19.31 -18.13
N THR A 134 7.24 -18.08 -17.99
CA THR A 134 8.00 -16.87 -18.34
C THR A 134 9.18 -16.66 -17.40
N LEU A 135 9.00 -16.85 -16.08
CA LEU A 135 10.08 -16.81 -15.09
C LEU A 135 11.19 -17.82 -15.40
N LYS A 136 10.82 -19.06 -15.74
CA LYS A 136 11.78 -20.08 -16.18
C LYS A 136 12.52 -19.65 -17.45
N THR A 137 11.79 -19.16 -18.45
CA THR A 137 12.35 -18.73 -19.73
C THR A 137 13.29 -17.53 -19.55
N LEU A 138 12.95 -16.60 -18.65
CA LEU A 138 13.77 -15.43 -18.29
C LEU A 138 15.12 -15.86 -17.69
N SER A 139 15.10 -16.79 -16.74
CA SER A 139 16.34 -17.36 -16.15
C SER A 139 17.23 -18.01 -17.22
N GLU A 140 16.64 -18.76 -18.14
CA GLU A 140 17.39 -19.39 -19.23
C GLU A 140 17.93 -18.38 -20.25
N ALA A 141 17.19 -17.30 -20.54
CA ALA A 141 17.64 -16.22 -21.41
C ALA A 141 18.85 -15.48 -20.80
N GLY A 142 18.82 -15.24 -19.48
CA GLY A 142 19.89 -14.59 -18.73
C GLY A 142 21.25 -15.27 -18.87
N LYS A 143 21.29 -16.61 -19.01
CA LYS A 143 22.53 -17.38 -19.21
C LYS A 143 23.28 -17.02 -20.49
N THR A 144 22.57 -16.50 -21.49
CA THR A 144 23.10 -16.17 -22.82
C THR A 144 23.42 -14.68 -23.00
N VAL A 145 23.40 -13.87 -21.92
CA VAL A 145 23.62 -12.41 -21.99
C VAL A 145 25.01 -12.06 -22.50
N LYS A 146 26.03 -12.77 -22.02
CA LYS A 146 27.43 -12.61 -22.43
C LYS A 146 27.65 -12.66 -23.95
N LEU A 147 26.81 -13.37 -24.71
CA LEU A 147 26.93 -13.49 -26.16
C LEU A 147 26.55 -12.20 -26.90
N GLY A 148 25.79 -11.30 -26.26
CA GLY A 148 25.30 -10.04 -26.82
C GLY A 148 26.01 -8.78 -26.31
N ASN A 149 26.83 -8.87 -25.25
CA ASN A 149 27.51 -7.73 -24.62
C ASN A 149 28.74 -7.27 -25.44
N LYS A 150 28.51 -6.83 -26.67
CA LYS A 150 29.54 -6.20 -27.49
C LYS A 150 29.52 -4.68 -27.24
N THR A 151 30.68 -4.12 -26.92
CA THR A 151 30.87 -2.68 -26.73
C THR A 151 31.62 -2.09 -27.93
N GLN A 152 31.33 -0.83 -28.23
CA GLN A 152 32.04 -0.02 -29.20
C GLN A 152 32.88 1.02 -28.43
N LEU A 153 34.14 1.16 -28.84
CA LEU A 153 35.05 2.19 -28.33
C LEU A 153 34.83 3.47 -29.15
N TYR A 154 34.63 4.60 -28.47
CA TYR A 154 34.49 5.92 -29.06
C TYR A 154 35.81 6.69 -28.98
N ASP A 155 35.94 7.77 -29.75
CA ASP A 155 37.19 8.54 -29.92
C ASP A 155 37.71 9.17 -28.61
N ASP A 156 36.83 9.38 -27.64
CA ASP A 156 37.13 9.87 -26.29
C ASP A 156 37.59 8.77 -25.31
N GLY A 157 37.69 7.53 -25.78
CA GLY A 157 38.09 6.37 -24.98
C GLY A 157 36.94 5.70 -24.22
N VAL A 158 35.71 6.19 -24.35
CA VAL A 158 34.53 5.61 -23.67
C VAL A 158 34.06 4.36 -24.43
N ARG A 159 33.73 3.29 -23.67
CA ARG A 159 33.12 2.07 -24.22
C ARG A 159 31.62 2.05 -23.94
N LEU A 160 30.81 2.09 -24.99
CA LEU A 160 29.35 2.00 -24.88
C LEU A 160 28.82 0.72 -25.54
N PRO A 161 27.67 0.19 -25.08
CA PRO A 161 27.00 -0.90 -25.77
C PRO A 161 26.65 -0.53 -27.22
N LEU A 162 26.82 -1.47 -28.15
CA LEU A 162 26.43 -1.25 -29.56
C LEU A 162 24.96 -0.83 -29.68
N GLY A 163 24.71 0.26 -30.41
CA GLY A 163 23.37 0.77 -30.69
C GLY A 163 22.75 1.65 -29.60
N PHE A 164 23.49 2.03 -28.56
CA PHE A 164 23.05 2.96 -27.52
C PHE A 164 23.93 4.21 -27.49
N GLU A 165 23.29 5.38 -27.57
CA GLU A 165 23.92 6.71 -27.49
C GLU A 165 23.36 7.46 -26.26
N PRO A 166 24.11 7.55 -25.15
CA PRO A 166 23.67 8.21 -23.92
C PRO A 166 23.23 9.66 -24.10
N LEU A 167 23.84 10.37 -25.06
CA LEU A 167 23.58 11.80 -25.31
C LEU A 167 22.53 12.01 -26.42
N TYR A 168 21.85 10.95 -26.88
CA TYR A 168 20.85 11.07 -27.93
C TYR A 168 19.72 12.05 -27.54
N ASN A 169 19.39 12.11 -26.24
CA ASN A 169 18.46 13.09 -25.69
C ASN A 169 18.87 14.56 -25.90
N GLN A 170 20.16 14.87 -26.00
CA GLN A 170 20.66 16.23 -26.29
C GLN A 170 20.35 16.67 -27.72
N THR A 171 20.08 15.73 -28.61
CA THR A 171 19.70 16.01 -30.00
C THR A 171 18.21 16.31 -30.18
N LEU A 172 17.41 16.14 -29.11
CA LEU A 172 15.96 16.30 -29.09
C LEU A 172 15.55 17.62 -28.38
N ILE A 173 14.50 18.31 -28.87
CA ILE A 173 14.10 19.67 -28.44
C ILE A 173 12.76 19.62 -27.67
N PRO A 174 12.50 20.43 -26.60
CA PRO A 174 13.37 21.42 -25.96
C PRO A 174 13.99 20.94 -24.63
N ALA A 175 15.08 21.64 -24.26
CA ALA A 175 16.00 21.35 -23.18
C ALA A 175 15.34 21.29 -21.79
N ALA A 176 15.18 20.08 -21.26
CA ALA A 176 15.49 19.88 -19.84
C ALA A 176 17.02 19.87 -19.68
N PHE A 177 17.52 20.20 -18.49
CA PHE A 177 18.94 20.02 -18.16
C PHE A 177 19.41 18.63 -18.62
N PRO A 178 20.62 18.49 -19.22
CA PRO A 178 21.15 17.19 -19.59
C PRO A 178 21.04 16.24 -18.40
N ARG A 179 20.20 15.21 -18.53
CA ARG A 179 20.06 14.15 -17.52
C ARG A 179 20.90 12.98 -18.01
N ASP A 180 21.87 12.57 -17.21
CA ASP A 180 22.55 11.30 -17.40
C ASP A 180 21.53 10.18 -17.22
N VAL A 181 21.08 9.57 -18.31
CA VAL A 181 20.25 8.36 -18.23
C VAL A 181 21.21 7.18 -18.09
N PRO A 182 21.34 6.56 -16.90
CA PRO A 182 22.27 5.46 -16.73
C PRO A 182 21.82 4.29 -17.60
N ILE A 183 22.70 3.82 -18.48
CA ILE A 183 22.44 2.60 -19.24
C ILE A 183 22.48 1.43 -18.26
N VAL A 184 21.34 0.75 -18.11
CA VAL A 184 21.21 -0.41 -17.23
C VAL A 184 22.04 -1.57 -17.78
N ALA A 185 22.83 -2.21 -16.93
CA ALA A 185 23.60 -3.39 -17.30
C ALA A 185 22.67 -4.52 -17.80
N PRO A 186 22.98 -5.21 -18.90
CA PRO A 186 22.11 -6.24 -19.47
C PRO A 186 21.73 -7.36 -18.49
N GLU A 187 22.63 -7.76 -17.60
CA GLU A 187 22.38 -8.78 -16.58
C GLU A 187 21.32 -8.35 -15.58
N LYS A 188 21.35 -7.06 -15.19
CA LYS A 188 20.45 -6.48 -14.21
C LYS A 188 18.99 -6.53 -14.68
N VAL A 189 18.73 -6.40 -15.98
CA VAL A 189 17.37 -6.50 -16.55
C VAL A 189 16.70 -7.84 -16.21
N TYR A 190 17.44 -8.95 -16.25
CA TYR A 190 16.88 -10.28 -15.95
C TYR A 190 16.64 -10.47 -14.46
N VAL A 191 17.43 -9.81 -13.61
CA VAL A 191 17.25 -9.81 -12.15
C VAL A 191 16.03 -8.98 -11.77
N ASP A 192 15.90 -7.78 -12.34
CA ASP A 192 14.85 -6.82 -11.99
C ASP A 192 13.46 -7.22 -12.54
N LEU A 193 13.38 -7.98 -13.64
CA LEU A 193 12.10 -8.48 -14.18
C LEU A 193 11.48 -9.62 -13.36
N VAL A 194 12.27 -10.38 -12.60
CA VAL A 194 11.77 -11.48 -11.74
C VAL A 194 10.78 -10.99 -10.69
N PRO A 195 11.12 -10.00 -9.82
CA PRO A 195 10.18 -9.52 -8.80
C PRO A 195 8.91 -8.93 -9.43
N ILE A 196 9.00 -8.24 -10.57
CA ILE A 196 7.82 -7.68 -11.27
C ILE A 196 6.86 -8.79 -11.72
N LEU A 197 7.38 -9.88 -12.29
CA LEU A 197 6.55 -11.04 -12.68
C LEU A 197 5.92 -11.74 -11.47
N GLU A 198 6.65 -11.81 -10.36
CA GLU A 198 6.13 -12.35 -9.10
C GLU A 198 5.03 -11.47 -8.48
N GLU A 199 5.18 -10.14 -8.57
CA GLU A 199 4.13 -9.20 -8.21
C GLU A 199 2.87 -9.42 -9.06
N PHE A 200 2.99 -9.56 -10.38
CA PHE A 200 1.85 -9.86 -11.26
C PHE A 200 1.17 -11.17 -10.88
N ARG A 201 1.93 -12.19 -10.51
CA ARG A 201 1.38 -13.46 -10.00
C ARG A 201 0.65 -13.26 -8.67
N HIS A 202 1.17 -12.38 -7.80
CA HIS A 202 0.54 -12.05 -6.53
C HIS A 202 -0.81 -11.36 -6.73
N LEU A 203 -0.92 -10.46 -7.71
CA LEU A 203 -2.19 -9.80 -8.08
C LEU A 203 -3.29 -10.80 -8.41
N LEU A 204 -2.97 -11.96 -9.00
CA LEU A 204 -3.98 -12.99 -9.34
C LEU A 204 -4.77 -13.51 -8.13
N LYS A 205 -4.25 -13.36 -6.90
CA LYS A 205 -4.96 -13.80 -5.69
C LYS A 205 -6.26 -13.03 -5.47
N MET A 206 -6.34 -11.77 -5.88
CA MET A 206 -7.50 -10.91 -5.60
C MET A 206 -8.76 -11.30 -6.35
N PHE A 207 -8.63 -12.08 -7.43
CA PHE A 207 -9.77 -12.62 -8.18
C PHE A 207 -10.61 -13.61 -7.37
N ASN A 208 -10.12 -14.07 -6.22
CA ASN A 208 -10.85 -14.97 -5.31
C ASN A 208 -11.51 -14.22 -4.15
N PHE A 209 -11.42 -12.89 -4.08
CA PHE A 209 -11.97 -12.11 -2.99
C PHE A 209 -13.42 -11.75 -3.24
N SER A 210 -14.19 -11.62 -2.16
CA SER A 210 -15.61 -11.31 -2.19
C SER A 210 -16.01 -10.16 -1.27
N SER A 211 -15.16 -9.77 -0.32
CA SER A 211 -15.43 -8.71 0.65
C SER A 211 -14.43 -7.56 0.60
N TYR A 212 -14.88 -6.41 1.11
CA TYR A 212 -14.07 -5.20 1.19
C TYR A 212 -12.74 -5.41 1.95
N GLU A 213 -12.77 -6.04 3.13
CA GLU A 213 -11.56 -6.28 3.94
C GLU A 213 -10.53 -7.10 3.20
N GLN A 214 -10.94 -8.12 2.42
CA GLN A 214 -10.00 -8.94 1.67
C GLN A 214 -9.23 -8.12 0.64
N PHE A 215 -9.93 -7.24 -0.09
CA PHE A 215 -9.30 -6.33 -1.05
C PHE A 215 -8.42 -5.29 -0.34
N LEU A 216 -8.90 -4.70 0.76
CA LEU A 216 -8.17 -3.68 1.51
C LEU A 216 -6.89 -4.24 2.15
N ASP A 217 -6.99 -5.36 2.88
CA ASP A 217 -5.87 -6.02 3.55
C ASP A 217 -4.83 -6.51 2.54
N PHE A 218 -5.28 -7.07 1.42
CA PHE A 218 -4.39 -7.45 0.32
C PHE A 218 -3.65 -6.23 -0.24
N THR A 219 -4.36 -5.15 -0.52
CA THR A 219 -3.76 -3.96 -1.14
C THR A 219 -2.79 -3.27 -0.19
N ARG A 220 -3.12 -3.20 1.11
CA ARG A 220 -2.21 -2.72 2.16
C ARG A 220 -0.95 -3.59 2.26
N GLY A 221 -1.11 -4.90 2.41
CA GLY A 221 0.01 -5.83 2.51
C GLY A 221 0.83 -5.94 1.21
N PHE A 222 0.23 -5.65 0.06
CA PHE A 222 0.94 -5.49 -1.21
C PHE A 222 1.76 -4.21 -1.21
N SER A 223 1.15 -3.09 -0.83
CA SER A 223 1.78 -1.75 -0.73
C SER A 223 2.96 -1.72 0.25
N ASP A 224 2.88 -2.41 1.38
CA ASP A 224 3.95 -2.48 2.38
C ASP A 224 5.22 -3.15 1.86
N LYS A 225 5.11 -3.96 0.80
CA LYS A 225 6.28 -4.59 0.13
C LYS A 225 6.98 -3.65 -0.85
N SER A 226 6.54 -2.39 -0.97
CA SER A 226 7.04 -1.42 -1.93
C SER A 226 7.09 -1.95 -3.38
N PRO A 227 5.93 -2.39 -3.93
CA PRO A 227 5.88 -3.05 -5.22
C PRO A 227 6.21 -2.10 -6.38
N SER A 228 6.60 -2.68 -7.52
CA SER A 228 6.93 -1.90 -8.71
C SER A 228 5.80 -0.97 -9.15
N LEU A 229 6.17 0.15 -9.76
CA LEU A 229 5.21 1.13 -10.27
C LEU A 229 4.20 0.50 -11.25
N VAL A 230 4.66 -0.41 -12.11
CA VAL A 230 3.79 -1.10 -13.08
C VAL A 230 2.78 -1.97 -12.36
N ALA A 231 3.20 -2.73 -11.34
CA ALA A 231 2.29 -3.59 -10.59
C ALA A 231 1.28 -2.78 -9.76
N ARG A 232 1.69 -1.64 -9.19
CA ARG A 232 0.78 -0.68 -8.53
C ARG A 232 -0.22 -0.06 -9.49
N SER A 233 0.24 0.34 -10.67
CA SER A 233 -0.62 0.91 -11.71
C SER A 233 -1.63 -0.13 -12.20
N LEU A 234 -1.22 -1.38 -12.42
CA LEU A 234 -2.12 -2.48 -12.74
C LEU A 234 -3.17 -2.70 -11.64
N LEU A 235 -2.73 -2.78 -10.38
CA LEU A 235 -3.65 -2.90 -9.25
C LEU A 235 -4.66 -1.76 -9.23
N PHE A 236 -4.21 -0.52 -9.45
CA PHE A 236 -5.09 0.65 -9.48
C PHE A 236 -6.13 0.56 -10.61
N VAL A 237 -5.71 0.27 -11.85
CA VAL A 237 -6.60 0.18 -13.03
C VAL A 237 -7.67 -0.88 -12.84
N ILE A 238 -7.32 -2.02 -12.22
CA ILE A 238 -8.25 -3.09 -11.89
C ILE A 238 -9.41 -2.62 -10.99
N PHE A 239 -9.18 -1.56 -10.21
CA PHE A 239 -10.18 -0.93 -9.35
C PHE A 239 -10.80 0.34 -9.93
N ILE A 240 -10.24 0.98 -10.97
CA ILE A 240 -10.87 2.17 -11.59
C ILE A 240 -12.18 1.71 -12.21
N PRO A 241 -13.33 2.10 -11.66
CA PRO A 241 -14.57 1.55 -12.11
C PRO A 241 -15.28 2.62 -12.93
N PRO A 242 -15.26 2.57 -14.28
CA PRO A 242 -16.22 3.37 -15.04
C PRO A 242 -17.68 3.03 -14.67
N ASN A 243 -17.91 1.86 -14.03
CA ASN A 243 -19.24 1.30 -13.74
C ASN A 243 -19.48 0.87 -12.28
N ARG A 244 -18.71 1.35 -11.29
CA ARG A 244 -18.77 0.91 -9.87
C ARG A 244 -18.63 -0.61 -9.67
N LYS A 245 -17.92 -1.29 -10.58
CA LYS A 245 -17.67 -2.73 -10.56
C LYS A 245 -16.18 -3.02 -10.35
N ILE A 246 -15.87 -3.85 -9.37
CA ILE A 246 -14.54 -4.43 -9.14
C ILE A 246 -14.34 -5.59 -10.11
N LEU A 247 -13.15 -5.67 -10.73
CA LEU A 247 -12.81 -6.72 -11.72
C LEU A 247 -13.84 -6.82 -12.87
N GLY A 248 -14.49 -5.70 -13.21
CA GLY A 248 -15.53 -5.62 -14.23
C GLY A 248 -16.84 -6.34 -13.90
N LYS A 249 -16.95 -7.02 -12.76
CA LYS A 249 -18.02 -7.99 -12.47
C LYS A 249 -18.76 -7.74 -11.18
N MET A 250 -18.04 -7.38 -10.12
CA MET A 250 -18.60 -7.32 -8.76
C MET A 250 -19.02 -5.90 -8.43
N MET A 251 -20.32 -5.66 -8.21
CA MET A 251 -20.75 -4.34 -7.75
C MET A 251 -20.16 -4.03 -6.37
N MET A 252 -19.58 -2.83 -6.21
CA MET A 252 -18.95 -2.43 -4.94
C MET A 252 -19.94 -2.49 -3.77
N ALA A 253 -21.22 -2.19 -4.00
CA ALA A 253 -22.27 -2.32 -2.99
C ALA A 253 -22.37 -3.75 -2.44
N ASN A 254 -22.25 -4.77 -3.31
CA ASN A 254 -22.25 -6.18 -2.88
C ASN A 254 -20.97 -6.54 -2.12
N VAL A 255 -19.83 -5.95 -2.47
CA VAL A 255 -18.55 -6.16 -1.77
C VAL A 255 -18.59 -5.58 -0.34
N ILE A 256 -19.25 -4.44 -0.16
CA ILE A 256 -19.52 -3.82 1.15
C ILE A 256 -20.54 -4.68 1.94
N GLU A 257 -21.63 -5.11 1.31
CA GLU A 257 -22.62 -6.02 1.93
C GLU A 257 -21.96 -7.31 2.43
N ASN A 258 -21.17 -7.96 1.57
CA ASN A 258 -20.43 -9.18 1.91
C ASN A 258 -19.44 -8.97 3.07
N SER A 259 -18.81 -7.79 3.14
CA SER A 259 -17.93 -7.40 4.24
C SER A 259 -18.66 -7.37 5.58
N ILE A 260 -19.80 -6.69 5.64
CA ILE A 260 -20.61 -6.60 6.86
C ILE A 260 -21.13 -7.98 7.26
N CYS A 261 -21.66 -8.74 6.30
CA CYS A 261 -22.12 -10.12 6.52
C CYS A 261 -20.99 -11.04 7.00
N ALA A 262 -19.74 -10.84 6.53
CA ALA A 262 -18.59 -11.61 6.96
C ALA A 262 -18.20 -11.34 8.42
N TYR A 263 -18.24 -10.07 8.88
CA TYR A 263 -18.09 -9.76 10.31
C TYR A 263 -19.19 -10.40 11.14
N LEU A 264 -20.43 -10.29 10.68
CA LEU A 264 -21.58 -10.81 11.41
C LEU A 264 -21.67 -12.35 11.35
N LYS A 265 -20.93 -12.97 10.43
CA LYS A 265 -21.04 -14.38 10.07
C LYS A 265 -22.52 -14.81 9.93
N LEU A 266 -23.31 -13.91 9.34
CA LEU A 266 -24.75 -13.97 9.13
C LEU A 266 -25.04 -13.34 7.76
N ASP A 267 -25.94 -13.95 7.00
CA ASP A 267 -26.42 -13.38 5.74
C ASP A 267 -27.56 -12.40 6.02
N LEU A 268 -27.29 -11.11 5.83
CA LEU A 268 -28.27 -10.01 5.90
C LEU A 268 -28.54 -9.38 4.54
N SER A 269 -28.16 -10.06 3.45
CA SER A 269 -28.21 -9.51 2.09
C SER A 269 -29.60 -9.00 1.70
N LYS A 270 -30.65 -9.70 2.16
CA LYS A 270 -32.03 -9.32 1.86
C LYS A 270 -32.41 -8.01 2.57
N GLU A 271 -32.09 -7.90 3.85
CA GLU A 271 -32.40 -6.75 4.68
C GLU A 271 -31.61 -5.52 4.20
N PHE A 272 -30.35 -5.69 3.81
CA PHE A 272 -29.55 -4.65 3.15
C PHE A 272 -30.18 -4.16 1.85
N ARG A 273 -30.71 -5.05 1.01
CA ARG A 273 -31.35 -4.69 -0.28
C ARG A 273 -32.72 -4.06 -0.13
N MET A 274 -33.46 -4.43 0.91
CA MET A 274 -34.79 -3.88 1.17
C MET A 274 -34.74 -2.53 1.89
N ASN A 275 -33.69 -2.24 2.65
CA ASN A 275 -33.54 -0.94 3.31
C ASN A 275 -33.11 0.15 2.31
N ARG A 276 -34.03 1.08 2.02
CA ARG A 276 -33.81 2.17 1.04
C ARG A 276 -32.70 3.14 1.47
N ASN A 277 -32.60 3.45 2.77
CA ASN A 277 -31.60 4.37 3.28
C ASN A 277 -30.19 3.81 3.10
N VAL A 278 -29.98 2.55 3.49
CA VAL A 278 -28.68 1.89 3.37
C VAL A 278 -28.28 1.72 1.91
N GLN A 279 -29.22 1.38 1.02
CA GLN A 279 -28.97 1.35 -0.43
C GLN A 279 -28.58 2.72 -0.96
N PHE A 280 -29.29 3.79 -0.54
CA PHE A 280 -28.98 5.15 -0.94
C PHE A 280 -27.58 5.59 -0.45
N TRP A 281 -27.26 5.40 0.82
CA TRP A 281 -25.96 5.78 1.39
C TRP A 281 -24.80 5.01 0.74
N THR A 282 -24.98 3.70 0.55
CA THR A 282 -23.97 2.84 -0.07
C THR A 282 -23.74 3.22 -1.53
N SER A 283 -24.81 3.37 -2.32
CA SER A 283 -24.69 3.65 -3.76
C SER A 283 -24.27 5.10 -4.04
N THR A 284 -24.69 6.07 -3.24
CA THR A 284 -24.42 7.49 -3.47
C THR A 284 -23.03 7.89 -2.98
N TYR A 285 -22.64 7.41 -1.80
CA TYR A 285 -21.39 7.81 -1.14
C TYR A 285 -20.43 6.63 -0.98
N GLY A 286 -20.87 5.57 -0.31
CA GLY A 286 -20.00 4.49 0.17
C GLY A 286 -19.17 3.84 -0.93
N CYS A 287 -19.78 3.48 -2.06
CA CYS A 287 -19.08 2.83 -3.17
C CYS A 287 -17.89 3.64 -3.67
N SER A 288 -18.01 4.96 -3.82
CA SER A 288 -16.90 5.80 -4.29
C SER A 288 -15.80 5.88 -3.25
N ILE A 289 -16.16 6.20 -2.00
CA ILE A 289 -15.23 6.37 -0.88
C ILE A 289 -14.39 5.11 -0.68
N PHE A 290 -15.04 3.95 -0.58
CA PHE A 290 -14.34 2.71 -0.28
C PHE A 290 -13.57 2.17 -1.49
N CYS A 291 -13.97 2.48 -2.73
CA CYS A 291 -13.15 2.21 -3.92
C CYS A 291 -11.89 3.07 -3.91
N ASN A 292 -12.03 4.38 -3.70
CA ASN A 292 -10.91 5.32 -3.63
C ASN A 292 -9.92 4.90 -2.55
N LEU A 293 -10.40 4.52 -1.36
CA LEU A 293 -9.50 4.11 -0.27
C LEU A 293 -8.65 2.89 -0.64
N ILE A 294 -9.18 1.92 -1.39
CA ILE A 294 -8.37 0.80 -1.91
C ILE A 294 -7.34 1.33 -2.91
N GLN A 295 -7.77 2.17 -3.85
CA GLN A 295 -6.91 2.76 -4.87
C GLN A 295 -5.79 3.62 -4.28
N ASP A 296 -6.06 4.32 -3.18
CA ASP A 296 -5.10 5.19 -2.53
C ASP A 296 -3.86 4.42 -2.06
N TYR A 297 -4.01 3.16 -1.64
CA TYR A 297 -2.87 2.29 -1.28
C TYR A 297 -1.96 1.91 -2.45
N CYS A 298 -2.35 2.22 -3.70
CA CYS A 298 -1.52 1.99 -4.88
C CYS A 298 -0.50 3.12 -5.13
N PHE A 299 -0.61 4.27 -4.47
CA PHE A 299 0.38 5.34 -4.56
C PHE A 299 1.60 5.06 -3.68
N ASN A 300 2.64 5.89 -3.74
CA ASN A 300 3.71 5.86 -2.76
C ASN A 300 3.20 6.25 -1.34
N LYS A 301 3.97 5.93 -0.28
CA LYS A 301 3.52 6.14 1.11
C LYS A 301 3.23 7.60 1.48
N ALA A 302 3.93 8.56 0.89
CA ALA A 302 3.69 9.98 1.17
C ALA A 302 2.35 10.43 0.57
N ARG A 303 2.11 10.08 -0.69
CA ARG A 303 0.84 10.36 -1.40
C ARG A 303 -0.34 9.57 -0.86
N GLN A 304 -0.13 8.34 -0.41
CA GLN A 304 -1.13 7.59 0.36
C GLN A 304 -1.68 8.42 1.53
N ARG A 305 -0.78 8.96 2.35
CA ARG A 305 -1.16 9.71 3.55
C ARG A 305 -1.96 10.97 3.22
N GLU A 306 -1.54 11.70 2.18
CA GLU A 306 -2.24 12.88 1.67
C GLU A 306 -3.64 12.53 1.13
N ARG A 307 -3.77 11.43 0.38
CA ARG A 307 -5.06 11.02 -0.19
C ARG A 307 -6.04 10.51 0.87
N ILE A 308 -5.53 9.77 1.87
CA ILE A 308 -6.30 9.32 3.03
C ILE A 308 -6.92 10.51 3.79
N GLU A 309 -6.27 11.68 3.82
CA GLU A 309 -6.84 12.88 4.44
C GLU A 309 -8.15 13.32 3.76
N PHE A 310 -8.19 13.33 2.43
CA PHE A 310 -9.42 13.64 1.68
C PHE A 310 -10.51 12.57 1.87
N GLU A 311 -10.12 11.31 1.95
CA GLU A 311 -11.09 10.22 2.18
C GLU A 311 -11.65 10.26 3.61
N LEU A 312 -10.87 10.66 4.62
CA LEU A 312 -11.37 10.88 5.98
C LEU A 312 -12.46 11.96 6.04
N GLU A 313 -12.33 13.03 5.26
CA GLU A 313 -13.39 14.03 5.13
C GLU A 313 -14.66 13.44 4.53
N SER A 314 -14.52 12.66 3.46
CA SER A 314 -15.66 12.02 2.77
C SER A 314 -16.37 10.98 3.66
N ILE A 315 -15.60 10.17 4.39
CA ILE A 315 -16.12 9.23 5.40
C ILE A 315 -16.82 9.98 6.53
N GLY A 316 -16.26 11.09 7.01
CA GLY A 316 -16.86 11.93 8.05
C GLY A 316 -18.25 12.44 7.65
N ARG A 317 -18.39 12.94 6.41
CA ARG A 317 -19.69 13.37 5.87
C ARG A 317 -20.70 12.23 5.77
N LEU A 318 -20.27 11.04 5.35
CA LEU A 318 -21.12 9.84 5.32
C LEU A 318 -21.58 9.45 6.74
N ILE A 319 -20.67 9.48 7.72
CA ILE A 319 -21.02 9.21 9.12
C ILE A 319 -22.06 10.22 9.63
N ASP A 320 -21.85 11.51 9.41
CA ASP A 320 -22.77 12.56 9.86
C ASP A 320 -24.19 12.40 9.27
N GLU A 321 -24.29 11.96 8.02
CA GLU A 321 -25.57 11.71 7.36
C GLU A 321 -26.28 10.47 7.93
N VAL A 322 -25.54 9.37 8.10
CA VAL A 322 -26.10 8.11 8.62
C VAL A 322 -26.46 8.24 10.10
N ASP A 323 -25.59 8.85 10.90
CA ASP A 323 -25.79 9.05 12.34
C ASP A 323 -27.01 9.92 12.62
N ARG A 324 -27.19 11.01 11.86
CA ARG A 324 -28.38 11.87 11.96
C ARG A 324 -29.67 11.10 11.71
N ALA A 325 -29.68 10.17 10.75
CA ALA A 325 -30.84 9.34 10.48
C ALA A 325 -31.06 8.26 11.55
N VAL A 326 -29.98 7.59 11.98
CA VAL A 326 -30.01 6.49 12.97
C VAL A 326 -30.39 6.95 14.36
N ASN A 327 -29.96 8.15 14.76
CA ASN A 327 -30.22 8.72 16.08
C ASN A 327 -31.36 9.76 16.09
N ASN A 328 -32.15 9.84 15.02
CA ASN A 328 -33.30 10.73 14.98
C ASN A 328 -34.40 10.19 15.93
N PRO A 329 -34.80 10.93 16.98
CA PRO A 329 -35.80 10.46 17.93
C PRO A 329 -37.20 10.27 17.31
N ASP A 330 -37.48 10.92 16.18
CA ASP A 330 -38.78 10.88 15.50
C ASP A 330 -38.90 9.72 14.49
N ILE A 331 -37.81 8.99 14.22
CA ILE A 331 -37.75 7.94 13.21
C ILE A 331 -37.42 6.61 13.88
N GLN A 332 -38.19 5.57 13.55
CA GLN A 332 -37.87 4.22 14.00
C GLN A 332 -36.70 3.65 13.19
N THR A 333 -35.52 3.64 13.79
CA THR A 333 -34.31 3.08 13.20
C THR A 333 -34.34 1.56 13.14
N THR A 334 -33.90 1.00 12.02
CA THR A 334 -33.77 -0.44 11.80
C THR A 334 -32.42 -0.96 12.29
N THR A 335 -32.36 -2.24 12.66
CA THR A 335 -31.11 -2.90 13.07
C THR A 335 -30.02 -2.83 11.98
N VAL A 336 -30.40 -2.88 10.70
CA VAL A 336 -29.44 -2.81 9.58
C VAL A 336 -28.79 -1.45 9.46
N GLU A 337 -29.54 -0.36 9.72
CA GLU A 337 -28.97 0.99 9.71
C GLU A 337 -27.96 1.18 10.85
N GLN A 338 -28.23 0.64 12.04
CA GLN A 338 -27.29 0.65 13.16
C GLN A 338 -26.03 -0.18 12.86
N ILE A 339 -26.19 -1.35 12.24
CA ILE A 339 -25.08 -2.21 11.81
C ILE A 339 -24.23 -1.48 10.77
N TYR A 340 -24.86 -0.81 9.80
CA TYR A 340 -24.17 -0.04 8.76
C TYR A 340 -23.39 1.12 9.38
N LEU A 341 -24.01 1.90 10.28
CA LEU A 341 -23.35 2.95 11.05
C LEU A 341 -22.13 2.41 11.82
N ASN A 342 -22.29 1.30 12.53
CA ASN A 342 -21.19 0.70 13.28
C ASN A 342 -20.04 0.24 12.37
N TRP A 343 -20.34 -0.26 11.17
CA TRP A 343 -19.34 -0.64 10.18
C TRP A 343 -18.60 0.56 9.60
N ILE A 344 -19.29 1.63 9.20
CA ILE A 344 -18.61 2.85 8.68
C ILE A 344 -17.73 3.52 9.74
N VAL A 345 -18.16 3.51 11.02
CA VAL A 345 -17.35 4.03 12.14
C VAL A 345 -16.11 3.17 12.37
N LEU A 346 -16.23 1.84 12.21
CA LEU A 346 -15.07 0.95 12.23
C LEU A 346 -14.10 1.30 11.10
N GLN A 347 -14.57 1.45 9.87
CA GLN A 347 -13.72 1.81 8.73
C GLN A 347 -13.07 3.19 8.90
N ALA A 348 -13.80 4.17 9.43
CA ALA A 348 -13.24 5.48 9.78
C ALA A 348 -12.12 5.34 10.80
N SER A 349 -12.36 4.64 11.91
CA SER A 349 -11.37 4.47 12.98
C SER A 349 -10.11 3.73 12.48
N LEU A 350 -10.26 2.71 11.63
CA LEU A 350 -9.15 2.02 10.97
C LEU A 350 -8.39 2.94 10.00
N THR A 351 -9.09 3.83 9.31
CA THR A 351 -8.46 4.79 8.38
C THR A 351 -7.69 5.87 9.15
N MET A 352 -8.25 6.35 10.28
CA MET A 352 -7.57 7.26 11.20
C MET A 352 -6.31 6.62 11.81
N GLU A 353 -6.37 5.34 12.19
CA GLU A 353 -5.20 4.56 12.61
C GLU A 353 -4.11 4.59 11.53
N VAL A 354 -4.46 4.26 10.28
CA VAL A 354 -3.49 4.23 9.19
C VAL A 354 -2.88 5.62 8.95
N TYR A 355 -3.66 6.68 8.93
CA TYR A 355 -3.16 8.05 8.77
C TYR A 355 -2.11 8.42 9.82
N LEU A 356 -2.38 8.11 11.09
CA LEU A 356 -1.44 8.38 12.18
C LEU A 356 -0.22 7.47 12.10
N THR A 357 -0.41 6.17 11.90
CA THR A 357 0.67 5.19 11.89
C THR A 357 1.63 5.34 10.70
N GLN A 358 1.15 5.75 9.53
CA GLN A 358 2.00 6.10 8.39
C GLN A 358 2.97 7.25 8.69
N GLY A 359 2.60 8.17 9.58
CA GLY A 359 3.49 9.25 10.01
C GLY A 359 4.77 8.76 10.71
N PHE A 360 4.76 7.57 11.33
CA PHE A 360 5.97 6.99 11.92
C PHE A 360 6.96 6.52 10.86
N GLY A 361 6.47 5.81 9.83
CA GLY A 361 7.28 5.32 8.71
C GLY A 361 7.84 6.46 7.84
N LEU A 362 7.08 7.55 7.71
CA LEU A 362 7.50 8.77 7.01
C LEU A 362 8.37 9.70 7.86
N GLY A 363 8.65 9.35 9.13
CA GLY A 363 9.49 10.16 10.01
C GLY A 363 8.89 11.52 10.38
N LEU A 364 7.56 11.65 10.38
CA LEU A 364 6.87 12.93 10.55
C LEU A 364 6.77 13.41 12.01
N TYR A 365 7.03 12.53 12.99
CA TYR A 365 6.88 12.83 14.41
C TYR A 365 8.22 12.88 15.12
N ALA A 366 8.45 13.94 15.89
CA ALA A 366 9.54 13.99 16.86
C ALA A 366 9.19 13.21 18.13
N ASN A 367 10.21 12.78 18.90
CA ASN A 367 10.02 11.93 20.09
C ASN A 367 9.10 12.56 21.15
N PHE A 368 9.12 13.89 21.31
CA PHE A 368 8.24 14.59 22.26
C PHE A 368 6.77 14.64 21.78
N GLU A 369 6.52 14.58 20.47
CA GLU A 369 5.16 14.57 19.90
C GLU A 369 4.47 13.23 20.12
N LEU A 370 5.24 12.17 20.38
CA LEU A 370 4.72 10.85 20.65
C LEU A 370 3.78 10.81 21.86
N GLU A 371 3.85 11.79 22.77
CA GLU A 371 2.90 11.94 23.88
C GLU A 371 1.46 12.01 23.34
N TYR A 372 1.11 13.05 22.58
CA TYR A 372 -0.26 13.23 22.11
C TYR A 372 -0.64 12.29 20.97
N ILE A 373 0.30 11.84 20.14
CA ILE A 373 0.02 10.84 19.10
C ILE A 373 -0.43 9.51 19.75
N ASN A 374 0.30 9.03 20.75
CA ASN A 374 -0.04 7.78 21.42
C ASN A 374 -1.24 7.92 22.37
N PHE A 375 -1.48 9.11 22.94
CA PHE A 375 -2.76 9.39 23.62
C PHE A 375 -3.93 9.20 22.65
N TYR A 376 -3.87 9.82 21.48
CA TYR A 376 -4.98 9.75 20.52
C TYR A 376 -5.21 8.32 20.02
N LEU A 377 -4.13 7.57 19.73
CA LEU A 377 -4.24 6.16 19.38
C LEU A 377 -4.86 5.33 20.52
N GLY A 378 -4.30 5.43 21.73
CA GLY A 378 -4.67 4.58 22.88
C GLY A 378 -6.00 4.89 23.54
N ASP A 379 -6.42 6.16 23.57
CA ASP A 379 -7.61 6.61 24.31
C ASP A 379 -8.76 7.07 23.40
N VAL A 380 -8.55 7.22 22.09
CA VAL A 380 -9.61 7.63 21.13
C VAL A 380 -9.84 6.57 20.05
N ILE A 381 -8.82 6.26 19.26
CA ILE A 381 -8.97 5.43 18.05
C ILE A 381 -9.14 3.95 18.41
N TYR A 382 -8.20 3.35 19.15
CA TYR A 382 -8.28 1.93 19.49
C TYR A 382 -9.51 1.57 20.33
N PRO A 383 -9.94 2.38 21.32
CA PRO A 383 -11.21 2.15 22.01
C PRO A 383 -12.43 2.18 21.07
N SER A 384 -12.44 3.04 20.05
CA SER A 384 -13.50 3.08 19.03
C SER A 384 -13.53 1.79 18.20
N ILE A 385 -12.36 1.32 17.74
CA ILE A 385 -12.22 0.06 17.01
C ILE A 385 -12.72 -1.12 17.86
N LEU A 386 -12.25 -1.21 19.11
CA LEU A 386 -12.65 -2.25 20.05
C LEU A 386 -14.17 -2.25 20.28
N ARG A 387 -14.78 -1.08 20.51
CA ARG A 387 -16.24 -0.94 20.68
C ARG A 387 -17.00 -1.48 19.47
N CYS A 388 -16.58 -1.11 18.25
CA CYS A 388 -17.21 -1.58 17.03
C CYS A 388 -17.08 -3.10 16.87
N LEU A 389 -15.88 -3.66 17.07
CA LEU A 389 -15.63 -5.09 16.98
C LEU A 389 -16.39 -5.90 18.04
N SER A 390 -16.44 -5.43 19.29
CA SER A 390 -17.21 -6.05 20.36
C SER A 390 -18.70 -6.06 20.05
N SER A 391 -19.24 -4.97 19.47
CA SER A 391 -20.63 -4.93 19.02
C SER A 391 -20.93 -6.01 17.98
N PHE A 392 -20.05 -6.20 16.98
CA PHE A 392 -20.17 -7.30 16.02
C PHE A 392 -20.08 -8.67 16.71
N GLN A 393 -19.16 -8.85 17.66
CA GLN A 393 -19.01 -10.11 18.40
C GLN A 393 -20.27 -10.44 19.21
N THR A 394 -20.88 -9.47 19.89
CA THR A 394 -22.12 -9.67 20.66
C THR A 394 -23.28 -10.05 19.75
N LEU A 395 -23.44 -9.36 18.61
CA LEU A 395 -24.46 -9.70 17.61
C LEU A 395 -24.26 -11.14 17.09
N ASN A 396 -23.01 -11.57 16.85
CA ASN A 396 -22.70 -12.93 16.43
C ASN A 396 -23.10 -13.98 17.47
N GLN A 397 -22.80 -13.75 18.74
CA GLN A 397 -23.09 -14.68 19.83
C GLN A 397 -24.61 -14.86 20.01
N ASN A 398 -25.38 -13.80 19.88
CA ASN A 398 -26.84 -13.85 19.97
C ASN A 398 -27.47 -14.71 18.86
N VAL A 399 -26.85 -14.73 17.67
CA VAL A 399 -27.31 -15.48 16.50
C VAL A 399 -26.84 -16.95 16.52
N ARG A 400 -25.73 -17.25 17.21
CA ARG A 400 -25.02 -18.55 17.15
C ARG A 400 -25.32 -19.53 18.27
N LYS A 401 -26.41 -19.35 19.04
CA LYS A 401 -26.87 -20.37 20.00
C LYS A 401 -27.16 -21.69 19.28
N GLY A 402 -26.18 -22.60 19.19
CA GLY A 402 -26.34 -23.98 18.71
C GLY A 402 -25.35 -24.56 17.66
N LYS A 403 -24.28 -23.88 17.22
CA LYS A 403 -23.34 -24.45 16.21
C LYS A 403 -21.86 -24.44 16.66
N LYS A 404 -21.15 -25.56 16.41
CA LYS A 404 -19.71 -25.74 16.72
C LYS A 404 -18.82 -24.68 16.04
N ILE A 405 -17.84 -24.18 16.79
CA ILE A 405 -17.09 -22.94 16.52
C ILE A 405 -15.80 -23.23 15.71
N LYS A 406 -15.65 -22.61 14.54
CA LYS A 406 -14.33 -22.34 13.91
C LYS A 406 -13.69 -21.13 14.61
N PRO A 407 -12.34 -21.01 14.65
CA PRO A 407 -11.65 -19.88 15.30
C PRO A 407 -12.22 -18.52 14.86
N ASP A 408 -12.44 -17.65 15.85
CA ASP A 408 -13.13 -16.39 15.66
C ASP A 408 -12.15 -15.28 15.28
N THR A 409 -12.07 -14.99 13.98
CA THR A 409 -11.28 -13.88 13.41
C THR A 409 -11.53 -12.51 14.09
N ILE A 410 -12.71 -12.28 14.69
CA ILE A 410 -12.99 -11.05 15.44
C ILE A 410 -12.32 -11.06 16.81
N ALA A 411 -12.29 -12.20 17.50
CA ALA A 411 -11.62 -12.32 18.80
C ALA A 411 -10.11 -12.09 18.67
N GLU A 412 -9.49 -12.60 17.60
CA GLU A 412 -8.08 -12.35 17.30
C GLU A 412 -7.81 -10.86 17.05
N ARG A 413 -8.68 -10.17 16.31
CA ARG A 413 -8.57 -8.73 16.07
C ARG A 413 -8.80 -7.90 17.34
N LEU A 414 -9.79 -8.26 18.16
CA LEU A 414 -10.01 -7.61 19.46
C LEU A 414 -8.75 -7.69 20.31
N GLN A 415 -8.17 -8.89 20.43
CA GLN A 415 -6.94 -9.09 21.19
C GLN A 415 -5.76 -8.27 20.64
N LEU A 416 -5.60 -8.20 19.31
CA LEU A 416 -4.56 -7.36 18.69
C LEU A 416 -4.74 -5.88 19.05
N TYR A 417 -5.95 -5.35 18.90
CA TYR A 417 -6.25 -3.94 19.19
C TYR A 417 -6.22 -3.62 20.69
N GLU A 418 -6.48 -4.59 21.57
CA GLU A 418 -6.26 -4.47 23.02
C GLU A 418 -4.77 -4.27 23.32
N PHE A 419 -3.89 -5.08 22.71
CA PHE A 419 -2.45 -4.90 22.87
C PHE A 419 -1.99 -3.54 22.36
N GLN A 420 -2.43 -3.13 21.16
CA GLN A 420 -2.07 -1.83 20.60
C GLN A 420 -2.57 -0.65 21.46
N SER A 421 -3.79 -0.74 22.00
CA SER A 421 -4.33 0.24 22.94
C SER A 421 -3.46 0.37 24.19
N HIS A 422 -3.11 -0.75 24.83
CA HIS A 422 -2.25 -0.75 26.01
C HIS A 422 -0.85 -0.24 25.71
N LEU A 423 -0.24 -0.61 24.60
CA LEU A 423 1.09 -0.12 24.20
C LEU A 423 1.09 1.38 23.93
N SER A 424 0.05 1.89 23.26
CA SER A 424 -0.13 3.32 23.04
C SER A 424 -0.25 4.06 24.36
N ARG A 425 -1.11 3.59 25.28
CA ARG A 425 -1.25 4.21 26.61
C ARG A 425 0.05 4.16 27.42
N ALA A 426 0.76 3.03 27.41
CA ALA A 426 2.05 2.90 28.09
C ALA A 426 3.11 3.86 27.50
N THR A 427 3.12 3.99 26.17
CA THR A 427 4.00 4.93 25.47
C THR A 427 3.65 6.36 25.82
N PHE A 428 2.37 6.75 25.79
CA PHE A 428 1.90 8.08 26.23
C PHE A 428 2.43 8.42 27.64
N PHE A 429 2.19 7.56 28.63
CA PHE A 429 2.68 7.78 29.99
C PHE A 429 4.22 7.82 30.06
N SER A 430 4.92 7.02 29.26
CA SER A 430 6.39 7.04 29.20
C SER A 430 6.91 8.39 28.72
N ILE A 431 6.42 8.87 27.58
CA ILE A 431 6.84 10.16 27.00
C ILE A 431 6.51 11.30 27.96
N ARG A 432 5.29 11.31 28.52
CA ARG A 432 4.86 12.31 29.50
C ARG A 432 5.77 12.33 30.73
N GLY A 433 6.12 11.16 31.26
CA GLY A 433 7.06 11.03 32.38
C GLY A 433 8.49 11.48 32.03
N PHE A 434 8.96 11.19 30.82
CA PHE A 434 10.27 11.66 30.35
C PHE A 434 10.30 13.19 30.19
N LEU A 435 9.23 13.80 29.68
CA LEU A 435 9.08 15.25 29.61
C LEU A 435 9.12 15.90 31.01
N LYS A 436 8.35 15.37 31.97
CA LYS A 436 8.35 15.85 33.36
C LYS A 436 9.72 15.74 34.05
N LYS A 437 10.53 14.76 33.65
CA LYS A 437 11.91 14.57 34.13
C LYS A 437 12.97 15.27 33.28
N ASN A 438 12.58 16.11 32.31
CA ASN A 438 13.49 16.80 31.37
C ASN A 438 14.46 15.85 30.65
N ARG A 439 13.97 14.65 30.28
CA ARG A 439 14.74 13.62 29.57
C ARG A 439 14.56 13.66 28.05
N LEU A 440 13.67 14.52 27.55
CA LEU A 440 13.45 14.74 26.13
C LEU A 440 13.70 16.21 25.78
N GLU A 441 14.42 16.41 24.70
CA GLU A 441 14.57 17.73 24.10
C GLU A 441 13.24 18.15 23.47
N THR A 442 12.83 19.38 23.76
CA THR A 442 11.69 20.03 23.13
C THR A 442 12.19 21.25 22.38
N PRO A 443 11.53 21.67 21.28
CA PRO A 443 11.93 22.87 20.56
C PRO A 443 11.95 24.04 21.55
N GLN A 444 13.10 24.70 21.67
CA GLN A 444 13.17 25.92 22.46
C GLN A 444 12.22 26.93 21.80
N ILE A 445 11.23 27.39 22.56
CA ILE A 445 10.37 28.49 22.11
C ILE A 445 11.29 29.71 22.05
N ILE A 446 11.81 30.01 20.86
CA ILE A 446 12.51 31.27 20.62
C ILE A 446 11.45 32.33 20.89
N SER A 447 11.69 33.12 21.96
CA SER A 447 10.72 34.01 22.61
C SER A 447 10.10 35.06 21.68
N ASP A 448 10.62 35.19 20.45
CA ASP A 448 10.20 36.20 19.48
C ASP A 448 9.48 35.59 18.25
N SER A 449 9.36 34.26 18.16
CA SER A 449 8.60 33.62 17.08
C SER A 449 7.15 33.37 17.52
N VAL A 450 6.23 34.15 16.95
CA VAL A 450 4.77 34.02 17.13
C VAL A 450 4.23 32.66 16.60
N GLY A 451 5.07 31.86 15.91
CA GLY A 451 4.65 30.75 15.03
C GLY A 451 4.59 29.34 15.63
N ASP A 452 5.52 28.89 16.49
CA ASP A 452 5.60 27.47 16.88
C ASP A 452 5.15 27.18 18.31
N LYS A 453 3.84 27.25 18.55
CA LYS A 453 3.22 26.82 19.80
C LYS A 453 2.87 25.34 19.73
N GLN A 454 2.96 24.62 20.86
CA GLN A 454 2.53 23.22 20.97
C GLN A 454 1.09 23.00 20.45
N ASN A 455 0.21 24.00 20.62
CA ASN A 455 -1.13 24.03 20.03
C ASN A 455 -1.10 23.91 18.49
N THR A 456 -0.29 24.73 17.80
CA THR A 456 -0.17 24.71 16.34
C THR A 456 0.26 23.34 15.84
N ARG A 457 1.28 22.74 16.49
CA ARG A 457 1.74 21.39 16.15
C ARG A 457 0.66 20.35 16.35
N TYR A 458 0.01 20.34 17.52
CA TYR A 458 -1.10 19.43 17.80
C TYR A 458 -2.21 19.54 16.75
N THR A 459 -2.70 20.76 16.50
CA THR A 459 -3.75 21.01 15.52
C THR A 459 -3.34 20.54 14.11
N HIS A 460 -2.09 20.78 13.70
CA HIS A 460 -1.60 20.32 12.41
C HIS A 460 -1.50 18.78 12.32
N ARG A 461 -1.07 18.09 13.39
CA ARG A 461 -0.99 16.61 13.38
C ARG A 461 -2.34 15.93 13.26
N PHE A 462 -3.38 16.55 13.81
CA PHE A 462 -4.72 15.98 13.86
C PHE A 462 -5.72 16.66 12.90
N ALA A 463 -5.25 17.56 12.02
CA ALA A 463 -6.10 18.31 11.10
C ALA A 463 -7.00 17.38 10.27
N ALA A 464 -6.43 16.33 9.66
CA ALA A 464 -7.20 15.34 8.89
C ALA A 464 -8.31 14.64 9.69
N LEU A 465 -8.14 14.51 11.02
CA LEU A 465 -9.10 13.80 11.88
C LEU A 465 -10.30 14.68 12.26
N MET A 466 -10.22 16.00 12.08
CA MET A 466 -11.26 16.93 12.53
C MET A 466 -12.59 16.74 11.81
N HIS A 467 -12.56 16.14 10.62
CA HIS A 467 -13.75 15.89 9.81
C HIS A 467 -14.55 14.67 10.28
N VAL A 468 -13.95 13.79 11.09
CA VAL A 468 -14.61 12.59 11.62
C VAL A 468 -15.07 12.87 13.06
N ARG A 469 -16.38 12.92 13.28
CA ARG A 469 -16.98 13.22 14.59
C ARG A 469 -17.19 12.00 15.48
N ILE A 470 -17.13 10.79 14.90
CA ILE A 470 -17.29 9.52 15.60
C ILE A 470 -16.11 8.61 15.22
N PRO A 471 -15.15 8.35 16.14
CA PRO A 471 -15.10 8.79 17.53
C PRO A 471 -14.93 10.31 17.69
N THR A 472 -15.30 10.85 18.85
CA THR A 472 -15.24 12.29 19.12
C THR A 472 -13.84 12.86 18.90
N PHE A 473 -13.75 13.88 18.05
CA PHE A 473 -12.52 14.62 17.84
C PHE A 473 -12.09 15.34 19.12
N ILE A 474 -10.83 15.15 19.52
CA ILE A 474 -10.27 15.80 20.71
C ILE A 474 -9.49 17.05 20.29
N SER A 475 -10.06 18.22 20.55
CA SER A 475 -9.39 19.50 20.33
C SER A 475 -8.18 19.67 21.26
N TRP A 476 -7.27 20.60 20.93
CA TRP A 476 -6.15 20.94 21.82
C TRP A 476 -6.63 21.35 23.22
N GLY A 477 -7.73 22.11 23.31
CA GLY A 477 -8.31 22.54 24.58
C GLY A 477 -8.79 21.35 25.42
N ASP A 478 -9.45 20.39 24.79
CA ASP A 478 -9.92 19.18 25.45
C ASP A 478 -8.77 18.28 25.88
N TYR A 479 -7.77 18.09 25.02
CA TYR A 479 -6.56 17.34 25.37
C TYR A 479 -5.86 17.95 26.59
N ARG A 480 -5.70 19.28 26.64
CA ARG A 480 -5.10 19.98 27.78
C ARG A 480 -5.91 19.77 29.07
N ARG A 481 -7.24 19.82 28.99
CA ARG A 481 -8.12 19.54 30.13
C ARG A 481 -7.94 18.11 30.63
N ILE A 482 -8.00 17.13 29.72
CA ILE A 482 -7.84 15.70 30.03
C ILE A 482 -6.46 15.43 30.64
N SER A 483 -5.40 15.97 30.03
CA SER A 483 -4.03 15.81 30.52
C SER A 483 -3.83 16.44 31.90
N GLY A 484 -4.42 17.62 32.15
CA GLY A 484 -4.41 18.28 33.46
C GLY A 484 -5.16 17.49 34.54
N ASP A 485 -6.29 16.86 34.20
CA ASP A 485 -7.00 15.97 35.12
C ASP A 485 -6.25 14.66 35.36
N LEU A 486 -5.49 14.17 34.37
CA LEU A 486 -4.59 13.04 34.55
C LEU A 486 -3.40 13.40 35.46
N ASP A 487 -2.88 14.63 35.42
CA ASP A 487 -1.81 15.07 36.34
C ASP A 487 -2.25 15.07 37.80
N ARG A 488 -3.54 15.30 38.06
CA ARG A 488 -4.12 15.21 39.41
C ARG A 488 -4.32 13.77 39.89
N ARG A 489 -4.60 12.85 38.96
CA ARG A 489 -4.94 11.44 39.26
C ARG A 489 -3.73 10.51 39.26
N VAL A 490 -2.73 10.80 38.44
CA VAL A 490 -1.54 9.96 38.25
C VAL A 490 -0.34 10.68 38.85
N SER A 491 0.14 10.19 40.00
CA SER A 491 1.27 10.77 40.70
C SER A 491 2.62 10.48 40.03
N ASN A 492 2.76 9.35 39.35
CA ASN A 492 3.99 8.93 38.68
C ASN A 492 3.69 8.22 37.35
N ASP A 493 3.85 8.95 36.25
CA ASP A 493 3.59 8.46 34.91
C ASP A 493 4.46 7.26 34.51
N LEU A 494 5.74 7.28 34.91
CA LEU A 494 6.67 6.21 34.57
C LEU A 494 6.34 4.91 35.31
N ALA A 495 5.82 5.01 36.54
CA ALA A 495 5.32 3.84 37.27
C ALA A 495 4.06 3.26 36.61
N GLU A 496 3.13 4.11 36.15
CA GLU A 496 1.93 3.67 35.44
C GLU A 496 2.30 3.02 34.10
N ALA A 497 3.20 3.62 33.32
CA ALA A 497 3.72 3.03 32.09
C ALA A 497 4.34 1.65 32.32
N SER A 498 5.19 1.50 33.36
CA SER A 498 5.80 0.23 33.72
C SER A 498 4.74 -0.84 34.02
N LYS A 499 3.68 -0.49 34.76
CA LYS A 499 2.60 -1.42 35.10
C LYS A 499 1.85 -1.90 33.86
N ILE A 500 1.58 -1.00 32.91
CA ILE A 500 0.88 -1.37 31.67
C ILE A 500 1.77 -2.26 30.80
N PHE A 501 3.07 -1.96 30.63
CA PHE A 501 3.99 -2.83 29.90
C PHE A 501 4.12 -4.21 30.55
N GLU A 502 4.17 -4.29 31.87
CA GLU A 502 4.16 -5.55 32.60
C GLU A 502 2.89 -6.35 32.35
N SER A 503 1.73 -5.69 32.36
CA SER A 503 0.43 -6.31 32.03
C SER A 503 0.42 -6.89 30.61
N VAL A 504 0.89 -6.13 29.61
CA VAL A 504 0.98 -6.60 28.22
C VAL A 504 1.88 -7.84 28.15
N LYS A 505 3.09 -7.78 28.73
CA LYS A 505 4.03 -8.91 28.76
C LYS A 505 3.39 -10.16 29.36
N ASN A 506 2.71 -10.00 30.50
CA ASN A 506 2.08 -11.10 31.21
C ASN A 506 0.91 -11.70 30.43
N GLN A 507 0.10 -10.86 29.78
CA GLN A 507 -1.02 -11.30 28.95
C GLN A 507 -0.54 -12.10 27.73
N VAL A 508 0.50 -11.65 27.02
CA VAL A 508 1.07 -12.42 25.88
C VAL A 508 1.60 -13.77 26.35
N ASN A 509 2.24 -13.83 27.53
CA ASN A 509 2.74 -15.07 28.11
C ASN A 509 1.61 -16.02 28.54
N SER A 510 0.58 -15.51 29.22
CA SER A 510 -0.53 -16.33 29.73
C SER A 510 -1.36 -16.95 28.62
N LEU A 511 -1.46 -16.26 27.47
CA LEU A 511 -2.18 -16.75 26.30
C LEU A 511 -1.38 -17.73 25.44
N GLY A 512 -0.10 -17.94 25.75
CA GLY A 512 0.76 -18.85 25.00
C GLY A 512 1.00 -18.41 23.55
N LEU A 513 0.88 -17.11 23.25
CA LEU A 513 1.06 -16.58 21.90
C LEU A 513 2.54 -16.68 21.47
N GLN A 514 2.76 -17.23 20.26
CA GLN A 514 4.08 -17.50 19.69
C GLN A 514 4.20 -16.93 18.28
N GLY A 515 5.42 -16.60 17.87
CA GLY A 515 5.76 -16.13 16.53
C GLY A 515 6.54 -14.80 16.57
N PRO A 516 7.22 -14.44 15.47
CA PRO A 516 8.16 -13.32 15.44
C PRO A 516 7.57 -12.01 15.98
N PHE A 517 6.32 -11.70 15.60
CA PHE A 517 5.60 -10.52 16.09
C PHE A 517 5.41 -10.53 17.62
N PHE A 518 4.94 -11.63 18.20
CA PHE A 518 4.67 -11.72 19.64
C PHE A 518 5.95 -11.80 20.46
N ASP A 519 7.01 -12.41 19.91
CA ASP A 519 8.33 -12.44 20.54
C ASP A 519 8.98 -11.05 20.55
N HIS A 520 8.81 -10.30 19.46
CA HIS A 520 9.21 -8.91 19.39
C HIS A 520 8.42 -8.04 20.38
N LEU A 521 7.11 -8.22 20.45
CA LEU A 521 6.23 -7.53 21.42
C LEU A 521 6.66 -7.80 22.87
N LYS A 522 6.97 -9.05 23.23
CA LYS A 522 7.49 -9.41 24.57
C LYS A 522 8.81 -8.70 24.87
N THR A 523 9.73 -8.68 23.91
CA THR A 523 11.02 -8.01 24.04
C THR A 523 10.85 -6.52 24.28
N LEU A 524 10.03 -5.85 23.47
CA LEU A 524 9.72 -4.42 23.58
C LEU A 524 9.07 -4.10 24.93
N ALA A 525 8.02 -4.83 25.30
CA ALA A 525 7.32 -4.61 26.57
C ALA A 525 8.26 -4.81 27.77
N THR A 526 9.13 -5.82 27.72
CA THR A 526 10.11 -6.08 28.78
C THR A 526 11.15 -4.97 28.90
N ALA A 527 11.74 -4.54 27.79
CA ALA A 527 12.73 -3.47 27.78
C ALA A 527 12.12 -2.15 28.28
N ASN A 528 10.95 -1.79 27.77
CA ASN A 528 10.27 -0.55 28.14
C ASN A 528 9.78 -0.56 29.59
N MET A 529 9.28 -1.70 30.09
CA MET A 529 8.95 -1.90 31.51
C MET A 529 10.18 -1.64 32.40
N ILE A 530 11.34 -2.23 32.07
CA ILE A 530 12.57 -2.05 32.87
C ILE A 530 12.99 -0.58 32.87
N THR A 531 13.08 0.05 31.70
CA THR A 531 13.53 1.44 31.57
C THR A 531 12.62 2.41 32.32
N THR A 532 11.30 2.27 32.17
CA THR A 532 10.32 3.12 32.86
C THR A 532 10.33 2.89 34.37
N LYS A 533 10.45 1.64 34.85
CA LYS A 533 10.58 1.31 36.28
C LYS A 533 11.86 1.86 36.93
N LEU A 534 12.99 1.74 36.22
CA LEU A 534 14.27 2.26 36.69
C LEU A 534 14.22 3.79 36.81
N LEU A 535 13.71 4.47 35.77
CA LEU A 535 13.56 5.92 35.81
C LEU A 535 12.46 6.38 36.76
N SER A 536 11.46 5.56 37.11
CA SER A 536 10.44 5.96 38.08
C SER A 536 10.95 5.95 39.52
N THR A 537 11.92 5.09 39.83
CA THR A 537 12.42 4.83 41.19
C THR A 537 13.78 5.44 41.49
N MET A 538 14.63 5.62 40.47
CA MET A 538 16.01 6.08 40.62
C MET A 538 16.28 7.32 39.76
N ASP A 539 17.21 8.17 40.20
CA ASP A 539 17.74 9.26 39.38
C ASP A 539 18.97 8.80 38.59
N ILE A 540 18.71 8.21 37.42
CA ILE A 540 19.76 7.60 36.58
C ILE A 540 20.30 8.64 35.59
N LYS A 541 21.60 8.91 35.57
CA LYS A 541 22.20 9.94 34.68
C LYS A 541 22.44 9.49 33.23
N LYS A 542 22.19 8.23 32.90
CA LYS A 542 22.32 7.68 31.53
C LYS A 542 21.43 8.40 30.53
N LYS A 543 21.87 8.45 29.26
CA LYS A 543 21.13 9.10 28.19
C LYS A 543 19.99 8.20 27.72
N LEU A 544 18.80 8.77 27.55
CA LEU A 544 17.65 8.07 26.99
C LEU A 544 17.74 8.07 25.46
N ILE A 545 17.64 6.89 24.84
CA ILE A 545 17.62 6.69 23.39
C ILE A 545 16.36 5.92 23.00
N PHE A 546 15.86 6.25 21.81
CA PHE A 546 14.70 5.65 21.17
C PHE A 546 15.19 4.80 20.02
N GLU A 547 15.14 3.48 20.19
CA GLU A 547 15.41 2.56 19.09
C GLU A 547 14.11 2.21 18.38
N LYS A 548 14.09 2.46 17.07
CA LYS A 548 13.00 2.01 16.20
C LYS A 548 13.34 0.61 15.71
N ASN A 549 12.38 -0.29 15.80
CA ASN A 549 12.48 -1.63 15.23
C ASN A 549 11.62 -1.71 13.97
N ASP A 550 12.05 -2.50 12.99
CA ASP A 550 11.37 -2.58 11.69
C ASP A 550 9.95 -3.17 11.79
N ASP A 551 9.71 -4.11 12.72
CA ASP A 551 8.44 -4.83 12.86
C ASP A 551 7.36 -4.11 13.69
N LEU A 552 7.76 -3.21 14.60
CA LEU A 552 6.87 -2.41 15.47
C LEU A 552 7.28 -0.92 15.40
N SER A 553 7.46 -0.40 14.20
CA SER A 553 7.95 0.97 13.94
C SER A 553 7.14 2.10 14.59
N ILE A 554 5.93 1.79 15.08
CA ILE A 554 5.04 2.68 15.84
C ILE A 554 5.52 2.88 17.29
N TYR A 555 6.04 1.82 17.93
CA TYR A 555 6.40 1.84 19.35
C TYR A 555 7.93 1.76 19.51
N PRO A 556 8.59 2.81 20.00
CA PRO A 556 10.02 2.78 20.22
C PRO A 556 10.39 1.89 21.41
N THR A 557 11.57 1.26 21.32
CA THR A 557 12.22 0.64 22.48
C THR A 557 13.06 1.70 23.20
N PHE A 558 12.84 1.85 24.50
CA PHE A 558 13.54 2.82 25.34
C PHE A 558 14.81 2.19 25.93
N LYS A 559 15.96 2.81 25.65
CA LYS A 559 17.25 2.38 26.21
C LYS A 559 17.94 3.50 26.97
N LEU A 560 18.65 3.10 28.03
CA LEU A 560 19.53 3.95 28.81
C LEU A 560 20.98 3.61 28.48
N VAL A 561 21.67 4.50 27.76
CA VAL A 561 23.09 4.33 27.41
C VAL A 561 24.01 5.12 28.33
#